data_AF-A0A7J7ILM3-F1
#
_entry.id   AF-A0A7J7ILM3-F1
#
_cell.length_a   1.000
_cell.length_b   1.000
_cell.length_c   1.000
_cell.angle_alpha   90.00
_cell.angle_beta   90.00
_cell.angle_gamma   90.00
#
_symmetry.space_group_name_H-M   'P 1'
#
loop_
_entity.id
_entity.type
_entity.pdbx_description
1 polymer ?
#
loop_
_entity_poly.entity_id
_entity_poly.type
_entity_poly.pdbx_seq_one_letter_code
_entity_poly.pdbx_strand_id
1 'polypeptide(L)'
;MFVACSPRTTYSGRAPATHKCFVKTPRFFRRAQFARCLKRPQRVRVRCATETTEPGDAVLDGADSLEATVRRELEAQGIELDQLLNPSKVISLERKIRDYRVKLGEVSTTRTTSEKERLERRLSKAQRELEQEKRAIMRQWLKNLFVAQGVLTALLGGWMAFESSLPLYLRALGFWMIWLFTIPSLRARKPSTAEKNALNVSFLLAPLMNLFLPMIVKDPGQLWAAQVIQLLGCYLYYGVWASVPEKSTTSPSASTQANAFRKRPAIRLPSVLRWLDWGSWR
;
A
#
# COMPACT_ATOMS: atom_id res chain seq x y z
N MET A 1 -39.44 -58.82 0.31
CA MET A 1 -40.12 -57.83 -0.56
C MET A 1 -39.16 -56.67 -0.83
N PHE A 2 -38.82 -56.52 -2.11
CA PHE A 2 -38.15 -55.42 -2.80
C PHE A 2 -36.85 -54.77 -2.26
N VAL A 3 -35.77 -55.34 -2.77
CA VAL A 3 -34.51 -54.70 -3.20
C VAL A 3 -34.79 -53.55 -4.18
N ALA A 4 -34.05 -52.44 -4.08
CA ALA A 4 -33.95 -51.46 -5.16
C ALA A 4 -32.51 -50.98 -5.34
N CYS A 5 -32.08 -51.07 -6.60
CA CYS A 5 -30.75 -50.91 -7.15
C CYS A 5 -30.32 -49.43 -7.31
N SER A 6 -29.00 -49.23 -7.31
CA SER A 6 -28.30 -48.02 -7.79
C SER A 6 -28.49 -47.82 -9.31
N PRO A 7 -28.14 -46.63 -9.84
CA PRO A 7 -27.03 -46.67 -10.79
C PRO A 7 -26.01 -45.52 -10.69
N ARG A 8 -24.77 -45.91 -10.98
CA ARG A 8 -23.60 -45.09 -11.32
C ARG A 8 -23.82 -44.27 -12.59
N THR A 9 -23.29 -43.05 -12.60
CA THR A 9 -22.96 -42.31 -13.82
C THR A 9 -21.44 -42.23 -14.00
N THR A 10 -20.96 -42.96 -15.00
CA THR A 10 -19.60 -42.93 -15.56
C THR A 10 -19.51 -41.79 -16.57
N TYR A 11 -18.57 -40.86 -16.39
CA TYR A 11 -18.24 -39.86 -17.42
C TYR A 11 -17.12 -40.39 -18.31
N SER A 12 -17.43 -40.51 -19.60
CA SER A 12 -16.60 -41.05 -20.67
C SER A 12 -15.72 -39.95 -21.27
N GLY A 13 -14.41 -40.22 -21.36
CA GLY A 13 -13.45 -39.41 -22.09
C GLY A 13 -13.51 -39.67 -23.59
N ARG A 14 -13.39 -38.60 -24.39
CA ARG A 14 -13.13 -38.67 -25.83
C ARG A 14 -12.34 -37.45 -26.28
N ALA A 15 -11.04 -37.61 -26.47
CA ALA A 15 -10.17 -36.65 -27.18
C ALA A 15 -9.83 -37.24 -28.56
N PRO A 16 -9.93 -36.46 -29.66
CA PRO A 16 -9.62 -36.95 -30.98
C PRO A 16 -8.13 -36.86 -31.35
N ALA A 17 -7.80 -37.81 -32.22
CA ALA A 17 -6.56 -38.14 -32.87
C ALA A 17 -5.86 -37.02 -33.66
N THR A 18 -4.53 -36.95 -33.45
CA THR A 18 -3.44 -36.95 -34.43
C THR A 18 -3.62 -36.32 -35.82
N HIS A 19 -2.75 -35.35 -36.14
CA HIS A 19 -2.16 -35.21 -37.47
C HIS A 19 -0.63 -35.03 -37.35
N LYS A 20 0.10 -36.07 -37.77
CA LYS A 20 1.48 -36.00 -38.29
C LYS A 20 1.37 -35.40 -39.72
N CYS A 21 2.33 -34.79 -40.41
CA CYS A 21 3.79 -34.79 -40.42
C CYS A 21 4.17 -33.67 -41.43
N PHE A 22 5.22 -32.88 -41.22
CA PHE A 22 6.23 -32.69 -42.27
C PHE A 22 7.52 -32.06 -41.72
N VAL A 23 8.61 -32.74 -42.02
CA VAL A 23 10.00 -32.41 -41.70
C VAL A 23 10.55 -31.47 -42.76
N LYS A 24 11.27 -30.41 -42.36
CA LYS A 24 12.45 -29.91 -43.10
C LYS A 24 13.27 -28.94 -42.26
N THR A 25 14.44 -29.39 -41.83
CA THR A 25 15.64 -28.59 -41.51
C THR A 25 16.62 -28.70 -42.70
N PRO A 26 17.79 -28.05 -42.70
CA PRO A 26 18.11 -26.64 -42.41
C PRO A 26 18.97 -26.03 -43.55
N ARG A 27 19.28 -24.71 -43.47
CA ARG A 27 20.60 -24.07 -43.74
C ARG A 27 20.51 -22.68 -44.38
N PHE A 28 21.30 -21.78 -43.78
CA PHE A 28 22.05 -20.66 -44.38
C PHE A 28 21.32 -19.62 -45.24
N PHE A 29 21.25 -18.37 -44.75
CA PHE A 29 21.66 -17.16 -45.49
C PHE A 29 21.73 -15.98 -44.50
N ARG A 30 22.95 -15.57 -44.11
CA ARG A 30 23.58 -14.28 -44.45
C ARG A 30 22.69 -13.03 -44.33
N ARG A 31 23.13 -12.15 -43.44
CA ARG A 31 23.06 -10.67 -43.45
C ARG A 31 22.40 -10.07 -44.70
N ALA A 32 21.31 -9.35 -44.48
CA ALA A 32 20.98 -8.16 -45.26
C ALA A 32 20.39 -7.11 -44.33
N GLN A 33 21.03 -5.94 -44.35
CA GLN A 33 20.60 -4.71 -43.72
C GLN A 33 19.18 -4.36 -44.20
N PHE A 34 18.25 -4.15 -43.28
CA PHE A 34 17.07 -3.34 -43.53
C PHE A 34 16.97 -2.29 -42.43
N ALA A 35 17.71 -1.20 -42.65
CA ALA A 35 17.41 0.09 -42.06
C ALA A 35 16.04 0.54 -42.57
N ARG A 36 14.95 0.09 -41.93
CA ARG A 36 13.64 0.70 -42.12
C ARG A 36 13.55 1.91 -41.21
N CYS A 37 13.69 3.05 -41.88
CA CYS A 37 13.41 4.39 -41.42
C CYS A 37 11.94 4.48 -40.98
N LEU A 38 11.63 4.10 -39.75
CA LEU A 38 10.38 4.47 -39.09
C LEU A 38 10.55 5.91 -38.59
N LYS A 39 10.10 6.85 -39.43
CA LYS A 39 9.82 8.24 -39.06
C LYS A 39 9.04 8.24 -37.76
N ARG A 40 9.69 8.66 -36.66
CA ARG A 40 9.02 9.02 -35.43
C ARG A 40 7.97 10.08 -35.77
N PRO A 41 6.72 9.96 -35.31
CA PRO A 41 5.82 11.11 -35.30
C PRO A 41 6.47 12.19 -34.44
N GLN A 42 6.75 13.32 -35.08
CA GLN A 42 7.24 14.53 -34.46
C GLN A 42 6.19 14.92 -33.41
N ARG A 43 6.48 14.67 -32.12
CA ARG A 43 5.69 15.24 -31.03
C ARG A 43 5.79 16.74 -31.17
N VAL A 44 4.74 17.34 -31.71
CA VAL A 44 4.48 18.77 -31.55
C VAL A 44 4.50 19.02 -30.05
N ARG A 45 5.57 19.67 -29.61
CA ARG A 45 5.75 20.15 -28.26
C ARG A 45 4.79 21.32 -28.12
N VAL A 46 3.55 21.04 -27.72
CA VAL A 46 2.64 22.08 -27.24
C VAL A 46 3.31 22.65 -25.99
N ARG A 47 4.03 23.75 -26.17
CA ARG A 47 4.36 24.66 -25.07
C ARG A 47 3.02 25.20 -24.58
N CYS A 48 2.47 24.55 -23.56
CA CYS A 48 1.66 25.31 -22.61
C CYS A 48 2.63 26.27 -21.92
N ALA A 49 2.68 27.49 -22.42
CA ALA A 49 3.11 28.62 -21.60
C ALA A 49 2.05 28.75 -20.50
N THR A 50 2.23 28.01 -19.42
CA THR A 50 1.74 28.47 -18.12
C THR A 50 2.76 29.49 -17.66
N GLU A 51 2.54 30.73 -18.12
CA GLU A 51 3.04 31.94 -17.48
C GLU A 51 2.60 31.84 -16.02
N THR A 52 3.52 31.34 -15.18
CA THR A 52 3.36 31.33 -13.74
C THR A 52 3.84 32.70 -13.31
N THR A 53 2.99 33.70 -13.51
CA THR A 53 3.10 34.94 -12.76
C THR A 53 2.80 34.55 -11.33
N GLU A 54 3.85 34.41 -10.53
CA GLU A 54 3.77 34.31 -9.08
C GLU A 54 2.96 35.50 -8.56
N PRO A 55 1.76 35.32 -7.97
CA PRO A 55 1.26 36.30 -7.03
C PRO A 55 1.96 35.99 -5.70
N GLY A 56 2.84 36.91 -5.30
CA GLY A 56 3.66 36.77 -4.11
C GLY A 56 2.86 36.42 -2.85
N ASP A 57 3.45 35.54 -2.04
CA ASP A 57 3.61 35.56 -0.58
C ASP A 57 2.49 36.07 0.36
N ALA A 58 1.26 36.26 -0.10
CA ALA A 58 0.13 36.77 0.71
C ALA A 58 -1.01 35.75 0.93
N VAL A 59 -0.88 34.49 0.48
CA VAL A 59 -1.98 33.49 0.51
C VAL A 59 -1.72 32.32 1.49
N LEU A 60 -0.76 32.45 2.40
CA LEU A 60 -0.48 31.38 3.38
C LEU A 60 -1.48 31.33 4.55
N ASP A 61 -2.24 32.39 4.82
CA ASP A 61 -3.23 32.40 5.92
C ASP A 61 -4.56 31.69 5.58
N GLY A 62 -4.91 31.61 4.28
CA GLY A 62 -6.15 30.98 3.82
C GLY A 62 -6.06 29.45 3.67
N ALA A 63 -4.85 28.92 3.46
CA ALA A 63 -4.63 27.50 3.26
C ALA A 63 -4.88 26.70 4.55
N ASP A 64 -4.37 27.21 5.68
CA ASP A 64 -4.55 26.59 7.00
C ASP A 64 -6.02 26.67 7.46
N SER A 65 -6.72 27.76 7.13
CA SER A 65 -8.17 27.88 7.37
C SER A 65 -8.98 26.86 6.54
N LEU A 66 -8.61 26.63 5.28
CA LEU A 66 -9.29 25.65 4.42
C LEU A 66 -9.09 24.24 4.97
N GLU A 67 -7.85 23.83 5.23
CA GLU A 67 -7.53 22.50 5.75
C GLU A 67 -8.22 22.22 7.08
N ALA A 68 -8.25 23.18 8.00
CA ALA A 68 -8.99 23.08 9.25
C ALA A 68 -10.51 22.93 9.02
N THR A 69 -11.07 23.63 8.03
CA THR A 69 -12.49 23.52 7.68
C THR A 69 -12.82 22.15 7.10
N VAL A 70 -12.03 21.69 6.13
CA VAL A 70 -12.16 20.35 5.52
C VAL A 70 -12.06 19.27 6.59
N ARG A 71 -11.13 19.42 7.54
CA ARG A 71 -10.94 18.50 8.66
C ARG A 71 -12.19 18.41 9.53
N ARG A 72 -12.80 19.55 9.91
CA ARG A 72 -14.08 19.55 10.68
C ARG A 72 -15.24 18.94 9.91
N GLU A 73 -15.38 19.23 8.61
CA GLU A 73 -16.44 18.66 7.77
C GLU A 73 -16.30 17.13 7.65
N LEU A 74 -15.06 16.63 7.50
CA LEU A 74 -14.78 15.21 7.46
C LEU A 74 -15.01 14.55 8.84
N GLU A 75 -14.58 15.20 9.93
CA GLU A 75 -14.82 14.73 11.30
C GLU A 75 -16.32 14.63 11.62
N ALA A 76 -17.14 15.58 11.14
CA ALA A 76 -18.60 15.51 11.25
C ALA A 76 -19.21 14.32 10.47
N GLN A 77 -18.55 13.88 9.40
CA GLN A 77 -18.89 12.65 8.67
C GLN A 77 -18.30 11.39 9.33
N GLY A 78 -17.63 11.52 10.47
CA GLY A 78 -16.96 10.43 11.19
C GLY A 78 -15.66 9.97 10.53
N ILE A 79 -15.08 10.76 9.65
CA ILE A 79 -13.91 10.42 8.84
C ILE A 79 -12.75 11.33 9.24
N GLU A 80 -11.69 10.78 9.81
CA GLU A 80 -10.47 11.58 10.03
C GLU A 80 -9.70 11.77 8.72
N LEU A 81 -9.14 12.96 8.53
CA LEU A 81 -8.34 13.31 7.35
C LEU A 81 -7.17 12.32 7.13
N ASP A 82 -6.61 11.78 8.20
CA ASP A 82 -5.49 10.83 8.19
C ASP A 82 -5.90 9.40 7.77
N GLN A 83 -7.21 9.10 7.75
CA GLN A 83 -7.75 7.82 7.28
C GLN A 83 -7.95 7.79 5.76
N LEU A 84 -7.98 8.96 5.11
CA LEU A 84 -8.07 9.03 3.66
C LEU A 84 -6.80 8.50 3.02
N LEU A 85 -6.99 7.77 1.92
CA LEU A 85 -5.87 7.23 1.15
C LEU A 85 -4.98 8.35 0.59
N ASN A 86 -5.56 9.50 0.25
CA ASN A 86 -4.87 10.67 -0.27
C ASN A 86 -5.50 11.99 0.23
N PRO A 87 -5.14 12.46 1.44
CA PRO A 87 -5.72 13.68 2.00
C PRO A 87 -5.39 14.92 1.18
N SER A 88 -4.20 15.00 0.60
CA SER A 88 -3.79 16.13 -0.25
C SER A 88 -4.65 16.25 -1.51
N LYS A 89 -5.04 15.12 -2.11
CA LYS A 89 -5.94 15.13 -3.27
C LYS A 89 -7.34 15.61 -2.89
N VAL A 90 -7.85 15.23 -1.73
CA VAL A 90 -9.16 15.70 -1.22
C VAL A 90 -9.17 17.20 -0.99
N ILE A 91 -8.16 17.75 -0.30
CA ILE A 91 -8.05 19.21 -0.12
C ILE A 91 -7.96 19.92 -1.48
N SER A 92 -7.20 19.37 -2.43
CA SER A 92 -7.09 19.95 -3.78
C SER A 92 -8.42 19.90 -4.56
N LEU A 93 -9.22 18.85 -4.37
CA LEU A 93 -10.53 18.68 -5.00
C LEU A 93 -11.57 19.61 -4.39
N GLU A 94 -11.56 19.78 -3.06
CA GLU A 94 -12.44 20.73 -2.38
C GLU A 94 -12.13 22.17 -2.76
N ARG A 95 -10.83 22.52 -2.89
CA ARG A 95 -10.41 23.81 -3.46
C ARG A 95 -10.97 24.00 -4.87
N LYS A 96 -10.80 23.01 -5.75
CA LYS A 96 -11.34 23.06 -7.13
C LYS A 96 -12.86 23.21 -7.16
N ILE A 97 -13.59 22.52 -6.27
CA ILE A 97 -15.05 22.64 -6.19
C ILE A 97 -15.46 24.05 -5.78
N ARG A 98 -14.78 24.65 -4.81
CA ARG A 98 -15.01 26.03 -4.39
C ARG A 98 -14.75 27.01 -5.54
N ASP A 99 -13.62 26.85 -6.24
CA ASP A 99 -13.28 27.68 -7.41
C ASP A 99 -14.34 27.56 -8.52
N TYR A 100 -14.83 26.35 -8.78
CA TYR A 100 -15.90 26.15 -9.77
C TYR A 100 -17.23 26.78 -9.33
N ARG A 101 -17.56 26.78 -8.04
CA ARG A 101 -18.76 27.43 -7.52
C ARG A 101 -18.68 28.96 -7.65
N VAL A 102 -17.53 29.56 -7.36
CA VAL A 102 -17.31 31.01 -7.52
C VAL A 102 -17.48 31.42 -8.98
N LYS A 103 -16.80 30.71 -9.89
CA LYS A 103 -16.91 30.96 -11.34
C LYS A 103 -18.33 30.74 -11.87
N LEU A 104 -19.07 29.79 -11.30
CA LEU A 104 -20.48 29.59 -11.66
C LEU A 104 -21.34 30.80 -11.26
N GLY A 105 -21.07 31.41 -10.10
CA GLY A 105 -21.71 32.65 -9.65
C GLY A 105 -21.41 33.84 -10.57
N GLU A 106 -20.15 34.01 -10.99
CA GLU A 106 -19.74 35.05 -11.94
C GLU A 106 -20.44 34.87 -13.30
N VAL A 107 -20.39 33.66 -13.87
CA VAL A 107 -21.01 33.32 -15.17
C VAL A 107 -22.53 33.43 -15.13
N SER A 108 -23.16 33.18 -13.96
CA SER A 108 -24.61 33.36 -13.80
C SER A 108 -25.04 34.82 -13.97
N THR A 109 -24.13 35.76 -13.73
CA THR A 109 -24.37 37.20 -13.88
C THR A 109 -24.19 37.67 -15.33
N THR A 110 -23.30 37.03 -16.11
CA THR A 110 -22.95 37.41 -17.49
C THR A 110 -23.74 36.72 -18.61
N ARG A 111 -24.79 35.93 -18.28
CA ARG A 111 -25.77 35.35 -19.24
C ARG A 111 -25.20 34.41 -20.33
N THR A 112 -24.00 33.84 -20.17
CA THR A 112 -23.48 32.80 -21.10
C THR A 112 -23.94 31.39 -20.70
N THR A 113 -24.95 30.86 -21.39
CA THR A 113 -25.55 29.52 -21.12
C THR A 113 -24.59 28.37 -21.39
N SER A 114 -23.77 28.45 -22.45
CA SER A 114 -22.85 27.36 -22.84
C SER A 114 -21.66 27.20 -21.88
N GLU A 115 -21.17 28.29 -21.29
CA GLU A 115 -20.09 28.25 -20.30
C GLU A 115 -20.59 27.70 -18.98
N LYS A 116 -21.80 28.10 -18.57
CA LYS A 116 -22.47 27.57 -17.39
C LYS A 116 -22.57 26.04 -17.43
N GLU A 117 -23.05 25.47 -18.53
CA GLU A 117 -23.14 24.01 -18.69
C GLU A 117 -21.77 23.31 -18.61
N ARG A 118 -20.71 23.93 -19.18
CA ARG A 118 -19.34 23.39 -19.11
C ARG A 118 -18.82 23.38 -17.68
N LEU A 119 -19.10 24.42 -16.90
CA LEU A 119 -18.71 24.49 -15.49
C LEU A 119 -19.47 23.48 -14.63
N GLU A 120 -20.78 23.32 -14.84
CA GLU A 120 -21.59 22.32 -14.12
C GLU A 120 -21.10 20.88 -14.36
N ARG A 121 -20.70 20.56 -15.60
CA ARG A 121 -20.08 19.26 -15.91
C ARG A 121 -18.74 19.06 -15.19
N ARG A 122 -17.91 20.11 -15.08
CA ARG A 122 -16.63 20.04 -14.34
C ARG A 122 -16.84 19.92 -12.84
N LEU A 123 -17.82 20.63 -12.30
CA LEU A 123 -18.19 20.59 -10.89
C LEU A 123 -18.71 19.20 -10.50
N SER A 124 -19.65 18.64 -11.27
CA SER A 124 -20.16 17.29 -11.03
C SER A 124 -19.07 16.22 -11.16
N LYS A 125 -18.14 16.37 -12.10
CA LYS A 125 -16.96 15.48 -12.19
C LYS A 125 -16.07 15.59 -10.96
N ALA A 126 -15.75 16.79 -10.51
CA ALA A 126 -14.93 17.00 -9.30
C ALA A 126 -15.60 16.48 -8.04
N GLN A 127 -16.94 16.61 -7.91
CA GLN A 127 -17.72 16.03 -6.83
C GLN A 127 -17.67 14.49 -6.83
N ARG A 128 -17.83 13.87 -8.01
CA ARG A 128 -17.71 12.40 -8.13
C ARG A 128 -16.32 11.90 -7.76
N GLU A 129 -15.27 12.61 -8.18
CA GLU A 129 -13.90 12.29 -7.79
C GLU A 129 -13.71 12.45 -6.28
N LEU A 130 -14.26 13.51 -5.67
CA LEU A 130 -14.21 13.73 -4.22
C LEU A 130 -14.92 12.60 -3.47
N GLU A 131 -16.11 12.20 -3.90
CA GLU A 131 -16.84 11.07 -3.29
C GLU A 131 -16.08 9.75 -3.44
N GLN A 132 -15.43 9.51 -4.59
CA GLN A 132 -14.61 8.32 -4.78
C GLN A 132 -13.41 8.30 -3.83
N GLU A 133 -12.73 9.43 -3.64
CA GLU A 133 -11.61 9.55 -2.68
C GLU A 133 -12.09 9.41 -1.23
N LYS A 134 -13.28 9.97 -0.89
CA LYS A 134 -13.93 9.78 0.42
C LYS A 134 -14.42 8.33 0.61
N ARG A 135 -14.77 7.59 -0.45
CA ARG A 135 -15.10 6.14 -0.35
C ARG A 135 -13.85 5.26 -0.32
N ALA A 136 -12.73 5.75 -0.84
CA ALA A 136 -11.42 5.10 -0.78
C ALA A 136 -10.76 5.20 0.60
N ILE A 137 -11.53 5.48 1.65
CA ILE A 137 -11.09 5.26 3.04
C ILE A 137 -10.76 3.78 3.15
N MET A 138 -9.50 3.49 3.42
CA MET A 138 -9.11 2.15 3.82
C MET A 138 -9.74 1.96 5.20
N ARG A 139 -10.94 1.36 5.22
CA ARG A 139 -11.83 1.29 6.39
C ARG A 139 -10.96 0.96 7.60
N GLN A 140 -10.92 1.86 8.59
CA GLN A 140 -10.18 1.62 9.83
C GLN A 140 -10.56 0.26 10.45
N TRP A 141 -11.81 -0.16 10.24
CA TRP A 141 -12.30 -1.51 10.53
C TRP A 141 -11.48 -2.64 9.88
N LEU A 142 -11.11 -2.52 8.60
CA LEU A 142 -10.31 -3.52 7.89
C LEU A 142 -8.88 -3.61 8.47
N LYS A 143 -8.30 -2.47 8.86
CA LYS A 143 -7.01 -2.45 9.58
C LYS A 143 -7.11 -3.20 10.90
N ASN A 144 -8.18 -2.97 11.65
CA ASN A 144 -8.43 -3.65 12.92
C ASN A 144 -8.66 -5.16 12.72
N LEU A 145 -9.33 -5.56 11.65
CA LEU A 145 -9.53 -6.98 11.32
C LEU A 145 -8.19 -7.70 11.09
N PHE A 146 -7.25 -7.09 10.38
CA PHE A 146 -5.90 -7.67 10.19
C PHE A 146 -5.11 -7.74 11.49
N VAL A 147 -5.26 -6.77 12.39
CA VAL A 147 -4.62 -6.84 13.72
C VAL A 147 -5.25 -7.96 14.54
N ALA A 148 -6.58 -8.02 14.58
CA ALA A 148 -7.32 -9.05 15.29
C ALA A 148 -6.95 -10.45 14.78
N GLN A 149 -6.90 -10.65 13.46
CA GLN A 149 -6.42 -11.88 12.85
C GLN A 149 -4.97 -12.20 13.25
N GLY A 150 -4.07 -11.21 13.23
CA GLY A 150 -2.67 -11.40 13.62
C GLY A 150 -2.52 -11.83 15.08
N VAL A 151 -3.23 -11.16 15.99
CA VAL A 151 -3.23 -11.48 17.42
C VAL A 151 -3.88 -12.84 17.67
N LEU A 152 -5.03 -13.12 17.06
CA LEU A 152 -5.74 -14.39 17.22
C LEU A 152 -4.89 -15.56 16.73
N THR A 153 -4.22 -15.42 15.59
CA THR A 153 -3.30 -16.45 15.06
C THR A 153 -2.07 -16.63 15.94
N ALA A 154 -1.54 -15.57 16.56
CA ALA A 154 -0.44 -15.66 17.51
C ALA A 154 -0.84 -16.42 18.78
N LEU A 155 -2.00 -16.09 19.36
CA LEU A 155 -2.54 -16.72 20.56
C LEU A 155 -2.89 -18.19 20.30
N LEU A 156 -3.55 -18.48 19.18
CA LEU A 156 -3.86 -19.86 18.77
C LEU A 156 -2.57 -20.66 18.55
N GLY A 157 -1.56 -20.07 17.91
CA GLY A 157 -0.26 -20.69 17.73
C GLY A 157 0.44 -20.99 19.07
N GLY A 158 0.32 -20.08 20.04
CA GLY A 158 0.88 -20.26 21.39
C GLY A 158 0.18 -21.38 22.15
N TRP A 159 -1.15 -21.37 22.16
CA TRP A 159 -1.95 -22.45 22.73
C TRP A 159 -1.53 -23.82 22.16
N MET A 160 -1.45 -23.92 20.83
CA MET A 160 -1.02 -25.16 20.16
C MET A 160 0.41 -25.56 20.51
N ALA A 161 1.33 -24.61 20.71
CA ALA A 161 2.73 -24.91 21.03
C ALA A 161 2.92 -25.43 22.47
N PHE A 162 2.17 -24.88 23.44
CA PHE A 162 2.23 -25.25 24.85
C PHE A 162 1.40 -26.48 25.21
N GLU A 163 0.37 -26.80 24.43
CA GLU A 163 -0.50 -27.95 24.70
C GLU A 163 0.24 -29.27 24.47
N SER A 164 0.50 -30.01 25.55
CA SER A 164 1.24 -31.27 25.53
C SER A 164 0.44 -32.45 24.98
N SER A 165 -0.90 -32.37 24.99
CA SER A 165 -1.77 -33.43 24.45
C SER A 165 -1.80 -33.48 22.92
N LEU A 166 -1.33 -32.43 22.24
CA LEU A 166 -1.30 -32.36 20.79
C LEU A 166 -0.08 -33.09 20.20
N PRO A 167 -0.23 -33.72 19.02
CA PRO A 167 0.88 -34.34 18.32
C PRO A 167 1.93 -33.29 17.90
N LEU A 168 3.19 -33.72 17.83
CA LEU A 168 4.34 -32.85 17.62
C LEU A 168 4.23 -31.96 16.37
N TYR A 169 3.60 -32.44 15.28
CA TYR A 169 3.42 -31.64 14.07
C TYR A 169 2.48 -30.45 14.26
N LEU A 170 1.43 -30.58 15.09
CA LEU A 170 0.54 -29.45 15.42
C LEU A 170 1.24 -28.46 16.34
N ARG A 171 2.01 -28.94 17.32
CA ARG A 171 2.82 -28.08 18.18
C ARG A 171 3.87 -27.31 17.38
N ALA A 172 4.50 -27.96 16.40
CA ALA A 172 5.42 -27.33 15.47
C ALA A 172 4.71 -26.26 14.63
N LEU A 173 3.55 -26.58 14.05
CA LEU A 173 2.74 -25.62 13.32
C LEU A 173 2.44 -24.37 14.17
N GLY A 174 2.20 -24.54 15.47
CA GLY A 174 1.96 -23.46 16.43
C GLY A 174 3.03 -22.36 16.43
N PHE A 175 4.33 -22.71 16.46
CA PHE A 175 5.39 -21.69 16.39
C PHE A 175 5.60 -21.13 14.97
N TRP A 176 5.29 -21.91 13.93
CA TRP A 176 5.30 -21.42 12.54
C TRP A 176 4.19 -20.40 12.27
N MET A 177 3.08 -20.41 13.04
CA MET A 177 1.97 -19.46 12.89
C MET A 177 2.40 -18.00 12.99
N ILE A 178 3.38 -17.69 13.86
CA ILE A 178 3.88 -16.32 14.03
C ILE A 178 4.46 -15.80 12.71
N TRP A 179 5.27 -16.62 12.05
CA TRP A 179 5.91 -16.23 10.80
C TRP A 179 4.95 -16.26 9.61
N LEU A 180 4.11 -17.30 9.50
CA LEU A 180 3.24 -17.50 8.35
C LEU A 180 1.97 -16.65 8.36
N PHE A 181 1.43 -16.33 9.53
CA PHE A 181 0.13 -15.65 9.63
C PHE A 181 0.21 -14.34 10.40
N THR A 182 0.88 -14.29 11.55
CA THR A 182 0.92 -13.07 12.36
C THR A 182 1.69 -11.95 11.65
N ILE A 183 2.92 -12.19 11.21
CA ILE A 183 3.74 -11.15 10.53
C ILE A 183 3.07 -10.65 9.23
N PRO A 184 2.59 -11.50 8.30
CA PRO A 184 1.91 -11.04 7.10
C PRO A 184 0.61 -10.29 7.39
N SER A 185 -0.15 -10.70 8.40
CA SER A 185 -1.38 -10.00 8.80
C SER A 185 -1.07 -8.59 9.31
N LEU A 186 -0.06 -8.44 10.17
CA LEU A 186 0.37 -7.12 10.65
C LEU A 186 0.90 -6.24 9.50
N ARG A 187 1.56 -6.84 8.50
CA ARG A 187 2.07 -6.12 7.32
C ARG A 187 0.96 -5.58 6.41
N ALA A 188 -0.20 -6.24 6.37
CA ALA A 188 -1.34 -5.84 5.53
C ALA A 188 -1.99 -4.51 5.96
N ARG A 189 -1.76 -4.05 7.20
CA ARG A 189 -2.39 -2.85 7.80
C ARG A 189 -1.95 -1.51 7.18
N LYS A 190 -0.98 -1.48 6.27
CA LYS A 190 -0.17 -0.30 5.93
C LYS A 190 0.50 0.28 7.19
N PRO A 191 1.48 -0.44 7.76
CA PRO A 191 2.20 0.01 8.95
C PRO A 191 2.90 1.35 8.73
N SER A 192 3.18 2.05 9.83
CA SER A 192 4.05 3.24 9.80
C SER A 192 5.44 2.89 9.27
N THR A 193 6.25 3.86 8.84
CA THR A 193 7.58 3.58 8.30
C THR A 193 8.48 2.84 9.31
N ALA A 194 8.40 3.17 10.60
CA ALA A 194 9.13 2.47 11.66
C ALA A 194 8.62 1.04 11.86
N GLU A 195 7.30 0.87 11.95
CA GLU A 195 6.68 -0.44 12.09
C GLU A 195 7.01 -1.33 10.88
N LYS A 196 6.90 -0.81 9.65
CA LYS A 196 7.26 -1.51 8.42
C LYS A 196 8.69 -2.09 8.47
N ASN A 197 9.64 -1.31 8.97
CA ASN A 197 11.03 -1.74 9.09
C ASN A 197 11.17 -2.85 10.15
N ALA A 198 10.50 -2.71 11.29
CA ALA A 198 10.44 -3.75 12.32
C ALA A 198 9.91 -5.08 11.75
N LEU A 199 8.79 -5.03 11.01
CA LEU A 199 8.19 -6.22 10.41
C LEU A 199 9.06 -6.83 9.32
N ASN A 200 9.74 -6.02 8.50
CA ASN A 200 10.63 -6.54 7.47
C ASN A 200 11.82 -7.29 8.09
N VAL A 201 12.40 -6.75 9.16
CA VAL A 201 13.48 -7.40 9.90
C VAL A 201 12.97 -8.66 10.60
N SER A 202 11.82 -8.61 11.27
CA SER A 202 11.25 -9.79 11.94
C SER A 202 10.88 -10.88 10.94
N PHE A 203 10.38 -10.54 9.76
CA PHE A 203 10.06 -11.49 8.69
C PHE A 203 11.30 -12.24 8.19
N LEU A 204 12.45 -11.55 8.13
CA LEU A 204 13.72 -12.15 7.73
C LEU A 204 14.35 -12.97 8.86
N LEU A 205 14.23 -12.51 10.10
CA LEU A 205 14.85 -13.15 11.24
C LEU A 205 14.09 -14.38 11.73
N ALA A 206 12.77 -14.41 11.60
CA ALA A 206 11.92 -15.54 11.97
C ALA A 206 12.32 -16.89 11.33
N PRO A 207 12.54 -17.01 10.00
CA PRO A 207 12.97 -18.28 9.40
C PRO A 207 14.40 -18.67 9.81
N LEU A 208 15.28 -17.69 10.05
CA LEU A 208 16.62 -17.95 10.60
C LEU A 208 16.51 -18.52 12.02
N MET A 209 15.71 -17.90 12.89
CA MET A 209 15.44 -18.41 14.24
C MET A 209 14.83 -19.81 14.17
N ASN A 210 13.86 -20.06 13.28
CA ASN A 210 13.28 -21.40 13.11
C ASN A 210 14.26 -22.45 12.63
N LEU A 211 15.35 -22.06 11.95
CA LEU A 211 16.40 -22.98 11.52
C LEU A 211 17.43 -23.26 12.62
N PHE A 212 17.87 -22.21 13.33
CA PHE A 212 18.96 -22.30 14.31
C PHE A 212 18.50 -22.66 15.72
N LEU A 213 17.36 -22.14 16.16
CA LEU A 213 16.89 -22.30 17.52
C LEU A 213 16.56 -23.75 17.91
N PRO A 214 16.04 -24.62 17.02
CA PRO A 214 15.84 -26.04 17.32
C PRO A 214 17.12 -26.80 17.72
N MET A 215 18.31 -26.28 17.38
CA MET A 215 19.58 -26.88 17.80
C MET A 215 19.85 -26.71 19.30
N ILE A 216 19.29 -25.67 19.91
CA ILE A 216 19.49 -25.30 21.32
C ILE A 216 18.26 -25.68 22.15
N VAL A 217 17.08 -25.36 21.62
CA VAL A 217 15.79 -25.49 22.29
C VAL A 217 14.95 -26.54 21.58
N LYS A 218 14.64 -27.64 22.28
CA LYS A 218 13.85 -28.74 21.71
C LYS A 218 12.34 -28.59 21.94
N ASP A 219 11.92 -27.75 22.88
CA ASP A 219 10.51 -27.58 23.20
C ASP A 219 9.83 -26.54 22.26
N PRO A 220 8.71 -26.90 21.59
CA PRO A 220 8.01 -26.00 20.69
C PRO A 220 7.36 -24.79 21.38
N GLY A 221 7.00 -24.90 22.66
CA GLY A 221 6.47 -23.76 23.44
C GLY A 221 7.54 -22.68 23.63
N GLN A 222 8.77 -23.10 23.95
CA GLN A 222 9.92 -22.19 24.04
C GLN A 222 10.27 -21.57 22.68
N LEU A 223 10.19 -22.33 21.58
CA LEU A 223 10.37 -21.82 20.21
C LEU A 223 9.34 -20.73 19.87
N TRP A 224 8.07 -20.94 20.20
CA TRP A 224 7.02 -19.93 20.04
C TRP A 224 7.31 -18.68 20.88
N ALA A 225 7.68 -18.85 22.16
CA ALA A 225 7.97 -17.73 23.05
C ALA A 225 9.15 -16.90 22.53
N ALA A 226 10.21 -17.54 22.04
CA ALA A 226 11.34 -16.88 21.42
C ALA A 226 10.95 -16.07 20.17
N GLN A 227 10.05 -16.60 19.33
CA GLN A 227 9.51 -15.88 18.17
C GLN A 227 8.68 -14.65 18.57
N VAL A 228 7.87 -14.75 19.62
CA VAL A 228 7.10 -13.62 20.15
C VAL A 228 8.03 -12.56 20.74
N ILE A 229 9.01 -12.96 21.55
CA ILE A 229 10.03 -12.05 22.11
C ILE A 229 10.80 -11.37 20.98
N GLN A 230 11.15 -12.12 19.93
CA GLN A 230 11.85 -11.58 18.77
C GLN A 230 11.01 -10.55 18.02
N LEU A 231 9.73 -10.84 17.77
CA LEU A 231 8.81 -9.88 17.15
C LEU A 231 8.69 -8.61 18.00
N LEU A 232 8.49 -8.78 19.31
CA LEU A 232 8.36 -7.66 20.25
C LEU A 232 9.66 -6.85 20.35
N GLY A 233 10.81 -7.52 20.35
CA GLY A 233 12.14 -6.91 20.33
C GLY A 233 12.38 -6.06 19.09
N CYS A 234 11.97 -6.53 17.90
CA CYS A 234 11.97 -5.72 16.69
C CYS A 234 11.10 -4.47 16.83
N TYR A 235 9.87 -4.63 17.35
CA TYR A 235 8.96 -3.50 17.57
C TYR A 235 9.51 -2.48 18.57
N LEU A 236 10.09 -2.94 19.68
CA LEU A 236 10.69 -2.08 20.70
C LEU A 236 11.95 -1.38 20.17
N TYR A 237 12.82 -2.10 19.46
CA TYR A 237 14.03 -1.52 18.85
C TYR A 237 13.68 -0.42 17.84
N TYR A 238 12.74 -0.67 16.94
CA TYR A 238 12.36 0.34 15.94
C TYR A 238 11.44 1.43 16.49
N GLY A 239 10.66 1.15 17.53
CA GLY A 239 9.78 2.13 18.18
C GLY A 239 10.52 3.07 19.12
N VAL A 240 11.49 2.57 19.89
CA VAL A 240 12.23 3.33 20.91
C VAL A 240 13.59 3.80 20.40
N TRP A 241 14.37 2.90 19.79
CA TRP A 241 15.79 3.16 19.47
C TRP A 241 16.02 3.65 18.04
N ALA A 242 15.24 3.23 17.05
CA ALA A 242 15.36 3.76 15.69
C ALA A 242 14.65 5.12 15.50
N SER A 243 13.98 5.61 16.54
CA SER A 243 13.31 6.92 16.59
C SER A 243 14.27 8.07 16.92
N VAL A 244 15.58 7.93 16.70
CA VAL A 244 16.57 8.99 16.96
C VAL A 244 16.28 10.19 16.04
N PRO A 245 16.01 11.38 16.60
CA PRO A 245 15.93 12.60 15.81
C PRO A 245 17.32 12.92 15.26
N GLU A 246 17.44 13.04 13.94
CA GLU A 246 18.68 13.42 13.27
C GLU A 246 19.14 14.79 13.81
N LYS A 247 20.25 14.82 14.55
CA LYS A 247 20.96 16.06 14.88
C LYS A 247 21.45 16.64 13.56
N SER A 248 20.80 17.70 13.10
CA SER A 248 21.23 18.50 11.96
C SER A 248 22.63 19.03 12.23
N THR A 249 23.63 18.48 11.54
CA THR A 249 24.94 19.12 11.45
C THR A 249 24.78 20.40 10.66
N THR A 250 24.80 21.50 11.41
CA THR A 250 24.85 22.89 11.01
C THR A 250 25.74 23.17 9.80
N SER A 251 25.16 23.81 8.78
CA SER A 251 25.74 24.99 8.15
C SER A 251 24.61 26.00 7.98
N PRO A 252 24.78 27.26 8.43
CA PRO A 252 23.65 28.17 8.62
C PRO A 252 23.35 28.93 7.31
N SER A 253 22.11 28.85 6.84
CA SER A 253 21.51 29.95 6.09
C SER A 253 20.06 30.14 6.55
N ALA A 254 19.83 31.33 7.07
CA ALA A 254 18.56 31.77 7.62
C ALA A 254 17.56 32.00 6.48
N SER A 255 16.50 31.19 6.44
CA SER A 255 15.14 31.51 5.93
C SER A 255 14.39 30.27 5.44
N THR A 256 14.11 29.28 6.29
CA THR A 256 13.10 28.24 5.96
C THR A 256 12.52 27.61 7.23
N GLN A 257 11.82 28.38 8.05
CA GLN A 257 11.08 27.83 9.21
C GLN A 257 9.63 27.41 8.90
N ALA A 258 9.11 27.70 7.69
CA ALA A 258 7.72 27.40 7.35
C ALA A 258 7.47 25.96 6.80
N ASN A 259 8.51 25.14 6.61
CA ASN A 259 8.38 23.79 6.02
C ASN A 259 8.70 22.65 7.00
N ALA A 260 8.55 22.88 8.32
CA ALA A 260 8.91 21.91 9.35
C ALA A 260 7.88 20.77 9.52
N PHE A 261 6.68 20.87 8.95
CA PHE A 261 5.62 19.86 9.15
C PHE A 261 5.67 18.65 8.20
N ARG A 262 6.65 18.57 7.29
CA ARG A 262 6.60 17.59 6.17
C ARG A 262 7.87 16.82 5.84
N LYS A 263 8.80 16.64 6.78
CA LYS A 263 9.86 15.64 6.61
C LYS A 263 9.69 14.53 7.63
N ARG A 264 8.95 13.48 7.21
CA ARG A 264 8.92 12.19 7.91
C ARG A 264 10.38 11.71 8.08
N PRO A 265 10.81 11.29 9.28
CA PRO A 265 12.18 10.85 9.49
C PRO A 265 12.46 9.67 8.56
N ALA A 266 13.38 9.86 7.62
CA ALA A 266 13.84 8.81 6.74
C ALA A 266 14.78 7.90 7.54
N ILE A 267 14.22 6.84 8.12
CA ILE A 267 15.00 5.80 8.78
C ILE A 267 15.99 5.24 7.75
N ARG A 268 17.29 5.52 7.92
CA ARG A 268 18.34 4.98 7.05
C ARG A 268 18.51 3.50 7.35
N LEU A 269 17.84 2.66 6.57
CA LEU A 269 18.13 1.23 6.52
C LEU A 269 19.55 1.03 5.95
N PRO A 270 20.32 0.05 6.44
CA PRO A 270 21.53 -0.41 5.76
C PRO A 270 21.21 -0.73 4.29
N SER A 271 22.13 -0.44 3.37
CA SER A 271 21.92 -0.57 1.93
C SER A 271 21.41 -1.95 1.49
N VAL A 272 21.74 -2.99 2.25
CA VAL A 272 21.28 -4.38 2.04
C VAL A 272 19.78 -4.56 2.34
N LEU A 273 19.24 -3.83 3.33
CA LEU A 273 17.82 -3.88 3.70
C LEU A 273 16.94 -3.00 2.79
N ARG A 274 17.52 -2.11 2.00
CA ARG A 274 16.77 -1.37 0.95
C ARG A 274 16.17 -2.31 -0.10
N TRP A 275 16.83 -3.44 -0.37
CA TRP A 275 16.33 -4.47 -1.30
C TRP A 275 15.13 -5.25 -0.73
N LEU A 276 14.97 -5.24 0.61
CA LEU A 276 13.82 -5.80 1.31
C LEU A 276 12.62 -4.85 1.36
N ASP A 277 12.75 -3.62 0.83
CA ASP A 277 11.61 -2.75 0.58
C ASP A 277 10.88 -3.13 -0.72
N TRP A 278 10.16 -4.25 -0.67
CA TRP A 278 9.34 -4.78 -1.77
C TRP A 278 8.19 -3.84 -2.19
N GLY A 279 7.97 -2.73 -1.47
CA GLY A 279 6.95 -1.72 -1.79
C GLY A 279 7.48 -0.50 -2.56
N SER A 280 8.80 -0.39 -2.78
CA SER A 280 9.40 0.75 -3.48
C SER A 280 9.50 0.59 -5.01
N TRP A 281 9.05 -0.56 -5.55
CA TRP A 281 8.91 -0.78 -7.00
C TRP A 281 7.66 -0.08 -7.55
N ARG A 282 7.58 1.24 -7.41
CA ARG A 282 6.65 2.12 -8.14
C ARG A 282 7.25 3.51 -8.31
#